data_AF-A0A7W3PJQ7-F1
#
_entry.id   AF-A0A7W3PJQ7-F1
#
_cell.length_a   1.000
_cell.length_b   1.000
_cell.length_c   1.000
_cell.angle_alpha   90.00
_cell.angle_beta   90.00
_cell.angle_gamma   90.00
#
_symmetry.space_group_name_H-M   'P 1'
#
loop_
_entity.id
_entity.type
_entity.pdbx_description
1 polymer ?
#
loop_
_entity_poly.entity_id
_entity_poly.type
_entity_poly.pdbx_seq_one_letter_code
_entity_poly.pdbx_strand_id
1 'polypeptide(L)'
;MATDHEPADREARSYSLVVPPGFIRIPGDASTAPEEVLEQLAFEGEVPASTDEFVTFLNEVESHDPHRVVQESYVAVSDAFATDLRCSFVVARLPVKDPTRGDLDALLLSRVQRGATAMSLGGEPAVVWESDAGDVRTVGSRRSRLLRRRTVLGRIRGSRLALIAVSLTVTAPARDERPDDDTVAAAFAELFDAVATTFRWIDGQGAVISDRPTT
;
A
#
# COMPACT_ATOMS: atom_id res chain seq x y z
N MET A 1 36.58 20.66 22.60
CA MET A 1 36.23 19.40 21.91
C MET A 1 34.72 19.33 21.83
N ALA A 2 34.15 19.69 20.70
CA ALA A 2 32.73 19.50 20.44
C ALA A 2 32.55 18.03 20.08
N THR A 3 31.80 17.29 20.90
CA THR A 3 31.32 15.96 20.55
C THR A 3 30.23 16.14 19.49
N ASP A 4 30.54 15.79 18.25
CA ASP A 4 29.54 15.50 17.22
C ASP A 4 28.64 14.39 17.78
N HIS A 5 27.48 14.78 18.31
CA HIS A 5 26.36 13.87 18.43
C HIS A 5 25.82 13.69 17.02
N GLU A 6 26.28 12.64 16.34
CA GLU A 6 25.49 12.00 15.29
C GLU A 6 24.06 11.86 15.85
N PRO A 7 23.04 12.50 15.24
CA PRO A 7 21.69 12.35 15.74
C PRO A 7 21.38 10.86 15.64
N ALA A 8 21.11 10.24 16.80
CA ALA A 8 20.74 8.83 16.87
C ALA A 8 19.76 8.53 15.73
N ASP A 9 20.16 7.62 14.85
CA ASP A 9 19.41 7.22 13.66
C ASP A 9 17.95 6.98 14.09
N ARG A 10 17.06 7.93 13.77
CA ARG A 10 15.68 7.88 14.28
C ARG A 10 14.98 6.71 13.62
N GLU A 11 14.80 5.63 14.36
CA GLU A 11 14.04 4.47 13.91
C GLU A 11 12.59 4.88 13.65
N ALA A 12 12.09 4.57 12.44
CA ALA A 12 10.71 4.83 12.10
C ALA A 12 9.77 3.95 12.95
N ARG A 13 8.73 4.57 13.50
CA ARG A 13 7.65 3.89 14.24
C ARG A 13 6.37 3.80 13.43
N SER A 14 6.12 4.77 12.57
CA SER A 14 4.99 4.78 11.64
C SER A 14 5.37 5.52 10.36
N TYR A 15 4.39 5.75 9.49
CA TYR A 15 4.56 6.50 8.25
C TYR A 15 3.35 7.41 8.02
N SER A 16 3.53 8.34 7.09
CA SER A 16 2.47 9.16 6.53
C SER A 16 2.45 8.98 5.02
N LEU A 17 1.25 8.86 4.45
CA LEU A 17 0.99 8.73 3.03
C LEU A 17 -0.15 9.68 2.66
N VAL A 18 0.03 10.47 1.60
CA VAL A 18 -1.05 11.31 1.08
C VAL A 18 -1.75 10.54 -0.02
N VAL A 19 -3.02 10.26 0.20
CA VAL A 19 -3.88 9.54 -0.75
C VAL A 19 -4.89 10.55 -1.35
N PRO A 20 -5.08 10.54 -2.68
CA PRO A 20 -5.99 11.48 -3.34
C PRO A 20 -7.45 11.30 -2.89
N PRO A 21 -8.30 12.33 -3.08
CA PRO A 21 -9.74 12.21 -2.85
C PRO A 21 -10.35 11.04 -3.63
N GLY A 22 -11.41 10.44 -3.07
CA GLY A 22 -12.07 9.28 -3.66
C GLY A 22 -11.54 7.94 -3.16
N PHE A 23 -10.56 7.93 -2.25
CA PHE A 23 -10.11 6.74 -1.55
C PHE A 23 -10.55 6.78 -0.08
N ILE A 24 -10.96 5.63 0.43
CA ILE A 24 -11.26 5.41 1.85
C ILE A 24 -10.11 4.63 2.48
N ARG A 25 -9.65 5.06 3.65
CA ARG A 25 -8.64 4.35 4.44
C ARG A 25 -9.31 3.29 5.30
N ILE A 26 -8.73 2.10 5.28
CA ILE A 26 -9.17 0.93 6.02
C ILE A 26 -8.02 0.47 6.91
N PRO A 27 -8.17 0.54 8.23
CA PRO A 27 -7.20 0.00 9.17
C PRO A 27 -6.95 -1.49 8.93
N GLY A 28 -5.71 -1.94 9.11
CA GLY A 28 -5.35 -3.35 9.06
C GLY A 28 -5.86 -4.15 10.27
N ASP A 29 -6.39 -3.50 11.30
CA ASP A 29 -7.14 -4.15 12.38
C ASP A 29 -8.63 -4.19 12.02
N ALA A 30 -9.10 -5.36 11.59
CA ALA A 30 -10.48 -5.57 11.17
C ALA A 30 -11.51 -5.31 12.28
N SER A 31 -11.07 -5.27 13.55
CA SER A 31 -11.97 -5.04 14.69
C SER A 31 -12.47 -3.60 14.80
N THR A 32 -11.75 -2.61 14.25
CA THR A 32 -12.15 -1.17 14.27
C THR A 32 -12.47 -0.62 12.88
N ALA A 33 -12.16 -1.37 11.82
CA ALA A 33 -12.32 -0.94 10.44
C ALA A 33 -13.73 -0.44 10.04
N PRO A 34 -14.85 -1.03 10.51
CA PRO A 34 -16.19 -0.56 10.12
C PRO A 34 -16.54 0.83 10.66
N GLU A 35 -16.24 1.14 11.92
CA GLU A 35 -16.55 2.44 12.54
C GLU A 35 -15.72 3.56 11.91
N GLU A 36 -14.41 3.33 11.73
CA GLU A 36 -13.50 4.32 11.11
C GLU A 36 -13.84 4.59 9.63
N VAL A 37 -14.36 3.60 8.91
CA VAL A 37 -14.83 3.78 7.52
C VAL A 37 -16.14 4.56 7.47
N LEU A 38 -17.08 4.30 8.39
CA LEU A 38 -18.36 5.02 8.46
C LEU A 38 -18.16 6.49 8.86
N GLU A 39 -17.24 6.78 9.78
CA GLU A 39 -16.86 8.14 10.14
C GLU A 39 -16.24 8.91 8.96
N GLN A 40 -15.35 8.28 8.18
CA GLN A 40 -14.73 8.90 7.00
C GLN A 40 -15.73 9.22 5.89
N LEU A 41 -16.82 8.45 5.80
CA LEU A 41 -17.88 8.66 4.83
C LEU A 41 -18.88 9.76 5.25
N ALA A 42 -18.76 10.32 6.47
CA ALA A 42 -19.69 11.30 7.06
C ALA A 42 -21.16 10.89 6.88
N PHE A 43 -21.45 9.59 6.99
CA PHE A 43 -22.70 9.01 6.56
C PHE A 43 -23.73 9.00 7.70
N GLU A 44 -24.79 9.81 7.62
CA GLU A 44 -25.90 9.84 8.59
C GLU A 44 -27.07 8.88 8.23
N GLY A 45 -26.87 7.97 7.26
CA GLY A 45 -27.91 7.11 6.70
C GLY A 45 -27.60 5.61 6.69
N GLU A 46 -28.43 4.83 5.98
CA GLU A 46 -28.28 3.38 5.85
C GLU A 46 -27.07 3.02 4.96
N VAL A 47 -26.16 2.21 5.49
CA VAL A 47 -24.86 1.87 4.89
C VAL A 47 -25.03 1.35 3.45
N PRO A 48 -24.33 1.91 2.44
CA PRO A 48 -24.45 1.45 1.05
C PRO A 48 -24.10 -0.05 0.89
N ALA A 49 -24.78 -0.77 -0.02
CA ALA A 49 -24.51 -2.19 -0.30
C ALA A 49 -23.06 -2.47 -0.76
N SER A 50 -22.37 -1.46 -1.30
CA SER A 50 -20.93 -1.53 -1.60
C SER A 50 -20.07 -1.75 -0.34
N THR A 51 -20.55 -1.35 0.84
CA THR A 51 -19.87 -1.50 2.12
C THR A 51 -19.96 -2.93 2.66
N ASP A 52 -21.05 -3.68 2.44
CA ASP A 52 -21.13 -5.11 2.80
C ASP A 52 -20.23 -5.98 1.92
N GLU A 53 -20.17 -5.65 0.63
CA GLU A 53 -19.24 -6.26 -0.33
C GLU A 53 -17.78 -5.94 0.01
N PHE A 54 -17.57 -4.77 0.60
CA PHE A 54 -16.29 -4.26 1.06
C PHE A 54 -15.87 -4.89 2.39
N VAL A 55 -16.78 -5.04 3.37
CA VAL A 55 -16.54 -5.79 4.61
C VAL A 55 -16.26 -7.27 4.30
N THR A 56 -16.95 -7.86 3.32
CA THR A 56 -16.67 -9.21 2.83
C THR A 56 -15.27 -9.32 2.24
N PHE A 57 -14.88 -8.37 1.38
CA PHE A 57 -13.52 -8.31 0.81
C PHE A 57 -12.45 -8.14 1.91
N LEU A 58 -12.72 -7.34 2.95
CA LEU A 58 -11.80 -7.14 4.07
C LEU A 58 -11.63 -8.40 4.93
N ASN A 59 -12.73 -9.08 5.26
CA ASN A 59 -12.70 -10.36 5.97
C ASN A 59 -11.95 -11.43 5.14
N GLU A 60 -12.08 -11.40 3.82
CA GLU A 60 -11.33 -12.28 2.94
C GLU A 60 -9.83 -11.91 2.90
N VAL A 61 -9.45 -10.64 2.83
CA VAL A 61 -8.04 -10.21 2.93
C VAL A 61 -7.43 -10.60 4.29
N GLU A 62 -8.15 -10.43 5.39
CA GLU A 62 -7.71 -10.82 6.74
C GLU A 62 -7.49 -12.33 6.87
N SER A 63 -8.38 -13.15 6.31
CA SER A 63 -8.22 -14.62 6.30
C SER A 63 -6.98 -15.09 5.53
N HIS A 64 -6.47 -14.27 4.62
CA HIS A 64 -5.24 -14.51 3.85
C HIS A 64 -4.00 -13.82 4.43
N ASP A 65 -4.14 -13.05 5.52
CA ASP A 65 -3.03 -12.42 6.27
C ASP A 65 -2.98 -12.89 7.74
N PRO A 66 -2.75 -14.19 8.00
CA PRO A 66 -2.68 -14.74 9.35
C PRO A 66 -1.52 -14.18 10.19
N HIS A 67 -0.62 -13.41 9.57
CA HIS A 67 0.54 -12.82 10.21
C HIS A 67 0.39 -11.31 10.48
N ARG A 68 -0.79 -10.71 10.21
CA ARG A 68 -1.08 -9.28 10.41
C ARG A 68 0.01 -8.38 9.81
N VAL A 69 0.42 -8.72 8.60
CA VAL A 69 1.43 -8.01 7.83
C VAL A 69 0.83 -6.71 7.28
N VAL A 70 -0.46 -6.72 6.90
CA VAL A 70 -1.19 -5.54 6.41
C VAL A 70 -1.37 -4.55 7.55
N GLN A 71 -0.87 -3.33 7.34
CA GLN A 71 -1.04 -2.22 8.28
C GLN A 71 -2.31 -1.44 7.97
N GLU A 72 -2.60 -1.24 6.69
CA GLU A 72 -3.82 -0.60 6.21
C GLU A 72 -4.01 -0.82 4.70
N SER A 73 -5.23 -0.59 4.26
CA SER A 73 -5.62 -0.60 2.85
C SER A 73 -6.34 0.70 2.51
N TYR A 74 -6.24 1.13 1.26
CA TYR A 74 -7.00 2.25 0.71
C TYR A 74 -7.77 1.73 -0.48
N VAL A 75 -9.06 2.02 -0.56
CA VAL A 75 -9.92 1.54 -1.65
C VAL A 75 -10.60 2.71 -2.31
N ALA A 76 -10.52 2.74 -3.64
CA ALA A 76 -11.24 3.72 -4.44
C ALA A 76 -12.75 3.48 -4.35
N VAL A 77 -13.50 4.53 -4.07
CA VAL A 77 -14.96 4.55 -4.18
C VAL A 77 -15.31 4.66 -5.66
N SER A 78 -16.04 3.70 -6.21
CA SER A 78 -16.32 3.55 -7.65
C SER A 78 -16.83 4.84 -8.30
N ASP A 79 -17.69 5.55 -7.60
CA ASP A 79 -18.37 6.74 -8.12
C ASP A 79 -17.43 7.94 -8.25
N ALA A 80 -16.30 7.93 -7.54
CA ALA A 80 -15.33 9.03 -7.58
C ALA A 80 -14.54 9.08 -8.90
N PHE A 81 -14.44 7.96 -9.61
CA PHE A 81 -13.60 7.83 -10.81
C PHE A 81 -14.38 7.51 -12.09
N ALA A 82 -15.73 7.52 -12.02
CA ALA A 82 -16.62 7.23 -13.13
C ALA A 82 -16.26 5.95 -13.91
N THR A 83 -15.80 4.92 -13.18
CA THR A 83 -15.34 3.65 -13.74
C THR A 83 -15.82 2.48 -12.89
N ASP A 84 -16.06 1.35 -13.56
CA ASP A 84 -16.42 0.09 -12.89
C ASP A 84 -15.18 -0.69 -12.41
N LEU A 85 -13.99 -0.13 -12.63
CA LEU A 85 -12.74 -0.68 -12.12
C LEU A 85 -12.63 -0.51 -10.61
N ARG A 86 -12.13 -1.55 -9.95
CA ARG A 86 -11.79 -1.52 -8.52
C ARG A 86 -10.31 -1.28 -8.38
N CYS A 87 -9.94 -0.27 -7.59
CA CYS A 87 -8.57 0.10 -7.30
C CYS A 87 -8.32 0.06 -5.78
N SER A 88 -7.22 -0.55 -5.37
CA SER A 88 -6.82 -0.58 -3.97
C SER A 88 -5.31 -0.41 -3.79
N PHE A 89 -4.90 0.36 -2.78
CA PHE A 89 -3.54 0.38 -2.25
C PHE A 89 -3.49 -0.46 -0.96
N VAL A 90 -2.48 -1.29 -0.79
CA VAL A 90 -2.26 -2.05 0.45
C VAL A 90 -0.87 -1.73 0.97
N VAL A 91 -0.77 -1.35 2.23
CA VAL A 91 0.50 -1.14 2.92
C VAL A 91 0.73 -2.27 3.91
N ALA A 92 1.88 -2.92 3.81
CA ALA A 92 2.19 -4.13 4.57
C ALA A 92 3.62 -4.10 5.11
N ARG A 93 3.81 -4.48 6.38
CA ARG A 93 5.10 -4.62 7.05
C ARG A 93 5.54 -6.08 7.04
N LEU A 94 6.50 -6.39 6.18
CA LEU A 94 7.00 -7.76 5.94
C LEU A 94 8.15 -8.10 6.89
N PRO A 95 7.98 -9.03 7.85
CA PRO A 95 9.07 -9.44 8.73
C PRO A 95 10.13 -10.23 7.95
N VAL A 96 11.40 -9.95 8.23
CA VAL A 96 12.54 -10.67 7.67
C VAL A 96 12.86 -11.86 8.58
N LYS A 97 12.79 -13.08 8.02
CA LYS A 97 12.93 -14.33 8.79
C LYS A 97 14.29 -14.50 9.46
N ASP A 98 15.36 -13.96 8.88
CA ASP A 98 16.71 -13.99 9.46
C ASP A 98 17.39 -12.61 9.33
N PRO A 99 17.15 -11.70 10.28
CA PRO A 99 17.70 -10.35 10.24
C PRO A 99 19.22 -10.30 10.52
N THR A 100 19.80 -11.40 10.98
CA THR A 100 21.25 -11.50 11.25
C THR A 100 22.05 -11.97 10.03
N ARG A 101 21.40 -12.63 9.07
CA ARG A 101 22.01 -13.09 7.82
C ARG A 101 21.66 -12.25 6.60
N GLY A 102 20.58 -11.48 6.65
CA GLY A 102 20.05 -10.76 5.49
C GLY A 102 20.56 -9.33 5.39
N ASP A 103 21.38 -9.05 4.39
CA ASP A 103 21.52 -7.70 3.87
C ASP A 103 20.20 -7.33 3.16
N LEU A 104 19.44 -6.37 3.73
CA LEU A 104 18.19 -5.90 3.13
C LEU A 104 18.43 -5.37 1.72
N ASP A 105 19.60 -4.78 1.47
CA ASP A 105 19.97 -4.27 0.16
C ASP A 105 20.17 -5.42 -0.83
N ALA A 106 20.69 -6.57 -0.39
CA ALA A 106 20.76 -7.77 -1.22
C ALA A 106 19.37 -8.31 -1.60
N LEU A 107 18.37 -8.21 -0.70
CA LEU A 107 16.99 -8.58 -1.02
C LEU A 107 16.39 -7.64 -2.07
N LEU A 108 16.57 -6.33 -1.91
CA LEU A 108 16.13 -5.34 -2.89
C LEU A 108 16.86 -5.52 -4.23
N LEU A 109 18.18 -5.71 -4.22
CA LEU A 109 18.99 -5.95 -5.41
C LEU A 109 18.57 -7.23 -6.14
N SER A 110 18.22 -8.29 -5.41
CA SER A 110 17.70 -9.53 -6.01
C SER A 110 16.40 -9.30 -6.78
N ARG A 111 15.60 -8.31 -6.40
CA ARG A 111 14.40 -7.89 -7.14
C ARG A 111 14.76 -7.07 -8.37
N VAL A 112 15.74 -6.18 -8.29
CA VAL A 112 16.25 -5.45 -9.46
C VAL A 112 16.77 -6.43 -10.52
N GLN A 113 17.51 -7.46 -10.11
CA GLN A 113 17.98 -8.52 -11.00
C GLN A 113 16.86 -9.31 -11.68
N ARG A 114 15.63 -9.26 -11.14
CA ARG A 114 14.42 -9.87 -11.69
C ARG A 114 13.52 -8.88 -12.44
N GLY A 115 14.04 -7.70 -12.77
CA GLY A 115 13.33 -6.69 -13.56
C GLY A 115 12.61 -5.61 -12.76
N ALA A 116 12.78 -5.55 -11.43
CA ALA A 116 12.32 -4.39 -10.67
C ALA A 116 13.17 -3.15 -10.96
N THR A 117 12.58 -1.96 -10.84
CA THR A 117 13.27 -0.67 -10.97
C THR A 117 13.61 -0.11 -9.59
N ALA A 118 14.84 0.38 -9.41
CA ALA A 118 15.24 1.00 -8.15
C ALA A 118 14.62 2.40 -7.99
N MET A 119 14.21 2.73 -6.77
CA MET A 119 13.66 4.03 -6.41
C MET A 119 13.92 4.36 -4.92
N SER A 120 13.44 5.50 -4.45
CA SER A 120 13.44 5.87 -3.02
C SER A 120 12.02 5.94 -2.49
N LEU A 121 11.79 5.40 -1.29
CA LEU A 121 10.52 5.49 -0.56
C LEU A 121 10.77 6.11 0.80
N GLY A 122 10.24 7.32 1.02
CA GLY A 122 10.48 8.06 2.28
C GLY A 122 11.95 8.37 2.56
N GLY A 123 12.80 8.45 1.54
CA GLY A 123 14.26 8.65 1.69
C GLY A 123 15.06 7.35 1.75
N GLU A 124 14.41 6.20 1.91
CA GLU A 124 15.06 4.90 2.03
C GLU A 124 15.13 4.14 0.68
N PRO A 125 16.13 3.27 0.48
CA PRO A 125 16.20 2.41 -0.70
C PRO A 125 14.93 1.57 -0.88
N ALA A 126 14.42 1.54 -2.11
CA ALA A 126 13.25 0.78 -2.49
C ALA A 126 13.34 0.30 -3.95
N VAL A 127 12.45 -0.63 -4.30
CA VAL A 127 12.29 -1.15 -5.66
C VAL A 127 10.82 -1.23 -6.01
N VAL A 128 10.50 -1.01 -7.29
CA VAL A 128 9.14 -1.11 -7.83
C VAL A 128 9.09 -2.07 -9.00
N TRP A 129 8.05 -2.89 -9.08
CA TRP A 129 7.80 -3.76 -10.23
C TRP A 129 6.30 -3.90 -10.50
N GLU A 130 5.99 -4.34 -11.71
CA GLU A 130 4.65 -4.77 -12.09
C GLU A 130 4.58 -6.30 -12.12
N SER A 131 3.46 -6.86 -11.70
CA SER A 131 3.17 -8.29 -11.84
C SER A 131 2.16 -8.50 -12.96
N ASP A 132 2.22 -9.69 -13.59
CA ASP A 132 1.45 -10.00 -14.79
C ASP A 132 -0.05 -9.75 -14.64
N ALA A 133 -0.64 -9.18 -15.68
CA ALA A 133 -2.08 -8.99 -15.85
C ALA A 133 -2.74 -10.26 -16.42
N GLY A 134 -4.05 -10.41 -16.24
CA GLY A 134 -4.84 -11.51 -16.81
C GLY A 134 -5.23 -12.62 -15.83
N ASP A 135 -4.73 -12.57 -14.59
CA ASP A 135 -5.18 -13.46 -13.52
C ASP A 135 -6.66 -13.20 -13.20
N VAL A 136 -7.53 -14.16 -13.48
CA VAL A 136 -8.92 -14.11 -13.01
C VAL A 136 -8.99 -14.71 -11.61
N ARG A 137 -9.36 -13.89 -10.63
CA ARG A 137 -9.58 -14.32 -9.24
C ARG A 137 -11.08 -14.41 -8.96
N THR A 138 -11.44 -15.45 -8.22
CA THR A 138 -12.81 -15.62 -7.71
C THR A 138 -12.78 -15.31 -6.22
N VAL A 139 -13.64 -14.37 -5.80
CA VAL A 139 -13.77 -13.89 -4.43
C VAL A 139 -15.26 -13.92 -4.11
N GLY A 140 -15.67 -14.79 -3.18
CA GLY A 140 -17.07 -15.19 -3.02
C GLY A 140 -17.75 -15.65 -4.32
N SER A 141 -18.87 -15.02 -4.69
CA SER A 141 -19.61 -15.29 -5.93
C SER A 141 -19.11 -14.50 -7.15
N ARG A 142 -18.06 -13.67 -6.99
CA ARG A 142 -17.63 -12.70 -7.99
C ARG A 142 -16.33 -13.10 -8.63
N ARG A 143 -16.27 -12.90 -9.94
CA ARG A 143 -15.06 -13.06 -10.74
C ARG A 143 -14.54 -11.69 -11.13
N SER A 144 -13.29 -11.44 -10.77
CA SER A 144 -12.57 -10.22 -11.14
C SER A 144 -11.32 -10.59 -11.93
N ARG A 145 -11.05 -9.85 -12.99
CA ARG A 145 -9.82 -9.94 -13.79
C ARG A 145 -8.82 -8.93 -13.26
N LEU A 146 -7.60 -9.39 -12.98
CA LEU A 146 -6.49 -8.52 -12.63
C LEU A 146 -6.03 -7.77 -13.88
N LEU A 147 -6.19 -6.46 -13.86
CA LEU A 147 -5.69 -5.59 -14.94
C LEU A 147 -4.25 -5.18 -14.68
N ARG A 148 -3.95 -4.82 -13.43
CA ARG A 148 -2.61 -4.37 -13.07
C ARG A 148 -2.34 -4.59 -11.59
N ARG A 149 -1.12 -5.03 -11.29
CA ARG A 149 -0.56 -5.00 -9.94
C ARG A 149 0.81 -4.35 -10.00
N ARG A 150 1.01 -3.33 -9.18
CA ARG A 150 2.27 -2.62 -9.06
C ARG A 150 2.68 -2.59 -7.59
N THR A 151 3.90 -3.01 -7.28
CA THR A 151 4.36 -3.16 -5.90
C THR A 151 5.66 -2.42 -5.72
N VAL A 152 5.71 -1.58 -4.69
CA VAL A 152 6.93 -0.99 -4.12
C VAL A 152 7.32 -1.82 -2.90
N LEU A 153 8.59 -2.20 -2.80
CA LEU A 153 9.19 -2.80 -1.61
C LEU A 153 10.36 -1.93 -1.17
N GLY A 154 10.31 -1.43 0.06
CA GLY A 154 11.29 -0.50 0.60
C GLY A 154 11.83 -0.91 1.96
N ARG A 155 12.98 -0.35 2.32
CA ARG A 155 13.51 -0.42 3.68
C ARG A 155 12.68 0.45 4.62
N ILE A 156 12.55 -0.01 5.86
CA ILE A 156 12.04 0.82 6.95
C ILE A 156 13.23 1.50 7.61
N ARG A 157 13.17 2.83 7.75
CA ARG A 157 14.27 3.61 8.34
C ARG A 157 14.65 3.12 9.74
N GLY A 158 15.93 2.85 9.93
CA GLY A 158 16.49 2.32 11.17
C GLY A 158 16.13 0.86 11.49
N SER A 159 15.36 0.17 10.64
CA SER A 159 14.97 -1.24 10.89
C SER A 159 15.75 -2.22 10.01
N ARG A 160 16.24 -3.29 10.63
CA ARG A 160 16.79 -4.48 9.94
C ARG A 160 15.86 -5.68 9.97
N LEU A 161 14.73 -5.55 10.67
CA LEU A 161 13.84 -6.66 11.01
C LEU A 161 12.67 -6.81 10.03
N ALA A 162 12.41 -5.78 9.23
CA ALA A 162 11.26 -5.77 8.34
C ALA A 162 11.48 -4.85 7.13
N LEU A 163 10.73 -5.13 6.07
CA LEU A 163 10.56 -4.27 4.90
C LEU A 163 9.12 -3.72 4.89
N ILE A 164 8.91 -2.62 4.18
CA ILE A 164 7.57 -2.11 3.88
C ILE A 164 7.24 -2.46 2.43
N ALA A 165 6.04 -2.97 2.19
CA ALA A 165 5.49 -3.16 0.87
C ALA A 165 4.27 -2.24 0.71
N VAL A 166 4.22 -1.52 -0.41
CA VAL A 166 3.07 -0.72 -0.81
C VAL A 166 2.63 -1.26 -2.16
N SER A 167 1.41 -1.74 -2.30
CA SER A 167 0.94 -2.42 -3.52
C SER A 167 -0.36 -1.82 -4.03
N LEU A 168 -0.36 -1.42 -5.30
CA LEU A 168 -1.56 -1.16 -6.08
C LEU A 168 -2.09 -2.47 -6.66
N THR A 169 -3.41 -2.66 -6.61
CA THR A 169 -4.13 -3.66 -7.40
C THR A 169 -5.32 -2.99 -8.10
N VAL A 170 -5.41 -3.16 -9.41
CA VAL A 170 -6.54 -2.72 -10.24
C VAL A 170 -7.20 -3.95 -10.85
N THR A 171 -8.52 -4.07 -10.67
CA THR A 171 -9.31 -5.18 -11.21
C THR A 171 -10.55 -4.70 -11.93
N ALA A 172 -10.97 -5.47 -12.92
CA ALA A 172 -12.24 -5.31 -13.62
C ALA A 172 -13.18 -6.48 -13.33
N PRO A 173 -14.50 -6.32 -13.46
CA PRO A 173 -15.42 -7.46 -13.58
C PRO A 173 -14.98 -8.39 -14.72
N ALA A 174 -14.88 -9.70 -14.46
CA ALA A 174 -14.37 -10.65 -15.46
C ALA A 174 -15.31 -10.87 -16.67
N ARG A 175 -16.55 -10.38 -16.61
CA ARG A 175 -17.58 -10.56 -17.65
C ARG A 175 -17.60 -9.48 -18.72
N ASP A 176 -17.03 -8.32 -18.43
CA ASP A 176 -17.13 -7.12 -19.27
C ASP A 176 -15.72 -6.58 -19.55
N GLU A 177 -15.06 -7.10 -20.58
CA GLU A 177 -13.78 -6.55 -21.04
C GLU A 177 -14.04 -5.31 -21.89
N ARG A 178 -13.54 -4.16 -21.43
CA ARG A 178 -13.68 -2.89 -22.14
C ARG A 178 -12.35 -2.47 -22.74
N PRO A 179 -12.35 -1.85 -23.94
CA PRO A 179 -11.13 -1.45 -24.63
C PRO A 179 -10.30 -0.44 -23.82
N ASP A 180 -10.94 0.34 -22.94
CA ASP A 180 -10.28 1.40 -22.16
C ASP A 180 -9.79 0.92 -20.78
N ASP A 181 -10.08 -0.32 -20.38
CA ASP A 181 -9.72 -0.86 -19.06
C ASP A 181 -8.22 -0.74 -18.77
N ASP A 182 -7.39 -1.06 -19.77
CA ASP A 182 -5.94 -1.02 -19.65
C ASP A 182 -5.41 0.42 -19.53
N THR A 183 -6.04 1.36 -20.23
CA THR A 183 -5.70 2.79 -20.16
C THR A 183 -6.01 3.35 -18.78
N VAL A 184 -7.18 3.04 -18.22
CA VAL A 184 -7.56 3.49 -16.87
C VAL A 184 -6.69 2.81 -15.81
N ALA A 185 -6.38 1.51 -15.97
CA ALA A 185 -5.46 0.82 -15.07
C ALA A 185 -4.04 1.40 -15.10
N ALA A 186 -3.57 1.87 -16.26
CA ALA A 186 -2.31 2.59 -16.39
C ALA A 186 -2.35 3.94 -15.65
N ALA A 187 -3.44 4.71 -15.78
CA ALA A 187 -3.61 5.96 -15.04
C ALA A 187 -3.58 5.74 -13.51
N PHE A 188 -4.18 4.66 -13.01
CA PHE A 188 -4.07 4.29 -11.59
C PHE A 188 -2.63 3.94 -11.17
N ALA A 189 -1.84 3.33 -12.05
CA ALA A 189 -0.43 3.04 -11.78
C ALA A 189 0.42 4.32 -11.72
N GLU A 190 0.15 5.30 -12.59
CA GLU A 190 0.79 6.62 -12.53
C GLU A 190 0.41 7.37 -11.25
N LEU A 191 -0.88 7.33 -10.87
CA LEU A 191 -1.37 7.89 -9.61
C LEU A 191 -0.68 7.25 -8.41
N PHE A 192 -0.51 5.92 -8.44
CA PHE A 192 0.19 5.18 -7.42
C PHE A 192 1.64 5.60 -7.27
N ASP A 193 2.36 5.75 -8.38
CA ASP A 193 3.74 6.24 -8.35
C ASP A 193 3.82 7.64 -7.73
N ALA A 194 2.87 8.52 -8.06
CA ALA A 194 2.77 9.84 -7.45
C ALA A 194 2.49 9.75 -5.94
N VAL A 195 1.57 8.90 -5.50
CA VAL A 195 1.27 8.65 -4.08
C VAL A 195 2.51 8.14 -3.33
N ALA A 196 3.27 7.21 -3.91
CA ALA A 196 4.49 6.69 -3.31
C ALA A 196 5.54 7.79 -3.06
N THR A 197 5.60 8.84 -3.89
CA THR A 197 6.51 9.98 -3.65
C THR A 197 6.15 10.81 -2.41
N THR A 198 4.91 10.72 -1.93
CA THR A 198 4.43 11.43 -0.74
C THR A 198 4.75 10.69 0.56
N PHE A 199 5.22 9.44 0.48
CA PHE A 199 5.52 8.60 1.64
C PHE A 199 6.57 9.26 2.54
N ARG A 200 6.30 9.34 3.84
CA ARG A 200 7.23 9.88 4.85
C ARG A 200 7.30 8.97 6.07
N TRP A 201 8.50 8.81 6.64
CA TRP A 201 8.70 8.11 7.90
C TRP A 201 8.38 9.02 9.08
N ILE A 202 7.78 8.46 10.13
CA ILE A 202 7.44 9.15 11.37
C ILE A 202 8.16 8.45 12.53
N ASP A 203 8.83 9.24 13.38
CA ASP A 203 9.53 8.72 14.56
C ASP A 203 8.57 8.43 15.74
N GLY A 204 9.11 7.91 16.84
CA GLY A 204 8.32 7.60 18.04
C GLY A 204 7.74 8.82 18.78
N GLN A 205 8.07 10.05 18.37
CA GLN A 205 7.50 11.28 18.90
C GLN A 205 6.44 11.88 17.95
N GLY A 206 6.14 11.21 16.84
CA GLY A 206 5.19 11.70 15.84
C GLY A 206 5.79 12.73 14.87
N ALA A 207 7.11 12.95 14.89
CA ALA A 207 7.76 13.88 13.97
C ALA A 207 8.13 13.18 12.65
N VAL A 208 7.99 13.91 11.54
CA VAL A 208 8.46 13.45 10.23
C VAL A 208 9.98 13.35 10.25
N ILE A 209 10.50 12.17 9.96
CA ILE A 209 11.92 11.95 9.75
C ILE A 209 12.26 12.47 8.35
N SER A 210 12.91 13.64 8.30
CA SER A 210 13.39 14.23 7.06
C SER A 210 14.91 14.29 7.04
N ASP A 211 15.52 13.97 5.89
CA ASP A 211 16.96 14.17 5.66
C ASP A 211 17.35 15.65 5.46
N ARG A 212 16.38 16.58 5.53
CA ARG A 212 16.67 18.01 5.45
C ARG A 212 17.11 18.52 6.83
N PRO A 213 18.24 19.25 6.92
CA PRO A 213 18.55 20.03 8.11
C PRO A 213 17.38 20.99 8.34
N THR A 214 16.75 20.92 9.50
CA THR A 214 15.87 21.98 9.97
C THR A 214 16.75 23.20 10.26
N THR A 215 16.83 24.11 9.31
CA THR A 215 17.35 25.47 9.51
C THR A 215 16.43 26.26 10.40
#